data_AF-A0A1T1D5G3-F1
#
_entry.id   AF-A0A1T1D5G3-F1
#
_cell.length_a   1.000
_cell.length_b   1.000
_cell.length_c   1.000
_cell.angle_alpha   90.00
_cell.angle_beta   90.00
_cell.angle_gamma   90.00
#
_symmetry.space_group_name_H-M   'P 1'
#
loop_
_entity.id
_entity.type
_entity.pdbx_description
1 polymer ?
#
loop_
_entity_poly.entity_id
_entity_poly.type
_entity_poly.pdbx_seq_one_letter_code
_entity_poly.pdbx_strand_id
1 'polypeptide(L)' 'MAQARLSSHASESNDWQVVALALYLGCGIFSHDRDFWGAGVPIWSMDTVERCLKRGGLDL' A
#
# COMPACT_ATOMS: atom_id res chain seq x y z
N MET A 1 -27.46 -12.30 18.47
CA MET A 1 -26.52 -12.46 17.35
C MET A 1 -25.42 -11.40 17.48
N ALA A 2 -24.49 -11.61 18.40
CA ALA A 2 -23.35 -10.71 18.62
C ALA A 2 -22.17 -11.58 19.10
N GLN A 3 -21.44 -12.15 18.14
CA GLN A 3 -20.13 -12.76 18.35
C GLN A 3 -19.12 -11.82 17.70
N ALA A 4 -17.89 -11.65 18.16
CA ALA A 4 -17.23 -12.02 19.40
C ALA A 4 -15.89 -11.28 19.38
N ARG A 5 -15.46 -10.82 20.56
CA ARG A 5 -14.10 -10.87 21.10
C ARG A 5 -12.93 -10.66 20.11
N LEU A 6 -12.31 -9.47 20.22
CA LEU A 6 -10.86 -9.26 20.25
C LEU A 6 -10.03 -10.35 19.52
N SER A 7 -9.95 -10.28 18.20
CA SER A 7 -8.93 -11.04 17.46
C SER A 7 -7.73 -10.15 17.20
N SER A 8 -6.60 -10.59 17.73
CA SER A 8 -5.22 -10.22 17.46
C SER A 8 -4.87 -10.20 15.96
N HIS A 9 -5.36 -9.22 15.21
CA HIS A 9 -5.14 -9.12 13.76
C HIS A 9 -3.74 -8.62 13.35
N ALA A 10 -2.96 -8.05 14.29
CA ALA A 10 -1.61 -7.57 13.99
C ALA A 10 -0.61 -8.68 13.64
N SER A 11 -0.93 -9.95 13.95
CA SER A 11 -0.09 -11.12 13.61
C SER A 11 -0.49 -11.82 12.31
N GLU A 12 -1.70 -11.57 11.80
CA GLU A 12 -2.23 -12.30 10.63
C GLU A 12 -1.96 -11.56 9.30
N SER A 13 -1.74 -10.25 9.36
CA SER A 13 -1.39 -9.43 8.21
C SER A 13 0.13 -9.16 8.21
N ASN A 14 0.84 -9.85 7.30
CA ASN A 14 2.28 -9.74 7.07
C ASN A 14 2.65 -8.46 6.28
N ASP A 15 1.82 -7.43 6.38
CA ASP A 15 1.90 -6.24 5.53
C ASP A 15 2.80 -5.17 6.15
N TRP A 16 2.99 -5.19 7.48
CA TRP A 16 3.85 -4.24 8.17
C TRP A 16 5.32 -4.39 7.76
N GLN A 17 5.78 -5.60 7.43
CA GLN A 17 7.14 -5.84 6.94
C GLN A 17 7.39 -5.12 5.61
N VAL A 18 6.39 -5.10 4.74
CA VAL A 18 6.45 -4.41 3.44
C VAL A 18 6.53 -2.90 3.66
N VAL A 19 5.71 -2.35 4.56
CA VAL A 19 5.75 -0.94 4.95
C VAL A 19 7.11 -0.57 5.55
N ALA A 20 7.61 -1.37 6.49
CA ALA A 20 8.91 -1.14 7.12
C ALA A 20 10.06 -1.14 6.11
N LEU A 21 10.06 -2.07 5.16
CA LEU A 21 11.06 -2.12 4.09
C LEU A 21 10.95 -0.91 3.17
N ALA A 22 9.75 -0.50 2.78
CA ALA A 22 9.52 0.67 1.93
C ALA A 22 10.03 1.96 2.59
N LEU A 23 9.77 2.13 3.89
CA LEU A 23 10.30 3.23 4.69
C LEU A 23 11.83 3.19 4.76
N TYR A 24 12.41 2.02 5.01
CA TYR A 24 13.86 1.85 5.09
C TYR A 24 14.56 2.19 3.77
N LEU A 25 13.97 1.80 2.64
CA LEU A 25 14.51 2.07 1.30
C LEU A 25 14.15 3.47 0.78
N GLY A 26 13.24 4.19 1.43
CA GLY A 26 12.72 5.47 0.94
C GLY A 26 11.96 5.35 -0.37
N CYS A 27 11.28 4.22 -0.62
CA CYS A 27 10.53 3.96 -1.84
C CYS A 27 9.02 3.80 -1.58
N GLY A 28 8.22 3.84 -2.65
CA GLY A 28 6.79 3.52 -2.59
C GLY A 28 6.51 2.03 -2.77
N ILE A 29 5.31 1.61 -2.39
CA ILE A 29 4.82 0.23 -2.58
C ILE A 29 3.97 0.18 -3.85
N PHE A 30 4.22 -0.77 -4.75
CA PHE A 30 3.33 -1.03 -5.87
C PHE A 30 2.30 -2.12 -5.49
N SER A 31 1.05 -1.74 -5.30
CA SER A 31 -0.04 -2.65 -4.94
C SER A 31 -1.42 -2.06 -5.28
N HIS A 32 -2.39 -2.92 -5.57
CA HIS A 32 -3.81 -2.55 -5.63
C HIS A 32 -4.52 -2.75 -4.29
N ASP A 33 -3.83 -3.33 -3.30
CA ASP A 33 -4.35 -3.56 -1.97
C ASP A 33 -4.49 -2.24 -1.21
N ARG A 34 -5.66 -2.05 -0.60
CA ARG A 34 -5.98 -0.85 0.16
C ARG A 34 -5.52 -0.93 1.61
N ASP A 35 -5.09 -2.09 2.08
CA ASP A 35 -4.63 -2.26 3.45
C ASP A 35 -3.35 -1.47 3.74
N PHE A 36 -2.58 -1.09 2.70
CA PHE A 36 -1.43 -0.19 2.81
C PHE A 36 -1.77 1.29 2.84
N TRP A 37 -3.03 1.67 2.65
CA TRP A 37 -3.42 3.08 2.58
C TRP A 37 -3.32 3.73 3.96
N GLY A 38 -2.80 4.96 4.01
CA GLY A 38 -2.58 5.66 5.27
C GLY A 38 -1.33 5.22 6.03
N ALA A 39 -0.53 4.28 5.50
CA ALA A 39 0.71 3.81 6.12
C ALA A 39 1.89 4.81 6.05
N GLY A 40 1.70 5.98 5.44
CA GLY A 40 2.73 7.03 5.35
C GLY A 40 3.78 6.81 4.25
N VAL A 41 3.61 5.81 3.39
CA VAL A 41 4.42 5.57 2.19
C VAL A 41 3.59 5.77 0.92
N PRO A 42 4.17 6.23 -0.20
CA PRO A 42 3.46 6.31 -1.47
C PRO A 42 2.99 4.92 -1.94
N ILE A 43 1.73 4.81 -2.32
CA ILE A 43 1.17 3.59 -2.91
C ILE A 43 0.94 3.82 -4.40
N TRP A 44 1.54 2.95 -5.21
CA TRP A 44 1.44 2.95 -6.66
C TRP A 44 0.56 1.80 -7.14
N SER A 45 -0.24 2.07 -8.14
CA SER A 45 -0.97 1.12 -8.97
C SER A 45 -0.72 1.45 -10.45
N MET A 46 -1.15 0.56 -11.35
CA MET A 46 -1.11 0.85 -12.80
C MET A 46 -1.78 2.19 -13.11
N ASP A 47 -2.97 2.44 -12.55
CA ASP A 47 -3.70 3.72 -12.70
C ASP A 47 -2.85 4.93 -12.27
N THR A 48 -2.18 4.85 -11.12
CA THR A 48 -1.36 5.99 -10.65
C THR A 48 -0.12 6.20 -11.52
N VAL A 49 0.50 5.12 -12.01
CA VAL A 49 1.68 5.17 -12.87
C VAL A 49 1.32 5.76 -14.23
N GLU A 50 0.27 5.25 -14.87
CA GLU A 50 -0.25 5.79 -16.14
C GLU A 50 -0.61 7.27 -16.00
N ARG A 51 -1.28 7.65 -14.91
CA ARG A 51 -1.62 9.05 -14.64
C ARG A 51 -0.36 9.92 -14.47
N CYS A 52 0.67 9.40 -13.81
CA CYS A 52 1.94 10.12 -13.65
C CYS A 52 2.69 10.27 -14.98
N LEU A 53 2.71 9.24 -15.82
CA LEU A 53 3.35 9.28 -17.13
C LEU A 53 2.65 10.24 -18.09
N LYS A 54 1.30 10.21 -18.12
CA LYS A 54 0.49 11.17 -18.88
C LYS A 54 0.74 12.61 -18.44
N ARG A 55 0.86 12.86 -17.13
CA ARG A 55 1.27 14.18 -16.60
C ARG A 55 2.67 14.59 -17.04
N GLY A 56 3.57 13.62 -17.24
CA GLY A 56 4.92 13.83 -17.77
C GLY A 56 5.00 13.97 -19.29
N GLY A 57 3.87 13.88 -20.01
CA GLY A 57 3.82 13.98 -21.47
C GLY A 57 4.16 12.67 -22.20
N LEU A 58 4.22 11.54 -21.50
CA LEU A 58 4.36 10.21 -22.09
C LEU A 58 2.99 9.55 -22.15
N ASP A 59 2.52 9.25 -23.36
CA ASP A 59 1.29 8.48 -23.58
C ASP A 59 1.65 7.01 -23.78
N LEU A 60 1.11 6.14 -22.93
CA LEU A 60 1.26 4.68 -22.96
C LEU A 60 -0.04 4.02 -23.40
#